data_AF-I8AEK9-F1
#
_entry.id   AF-I8AEK9-F1
#
_cell.length_a   1.000
_cell.length_b   1.000
_cell.length_c   1.000
_cell.angle_alpha   90.00
_cell.angle_beta   90.00
_cell.angle_gamma   90.00
#
_symmetry.space_group_name_H-M   'P 1'
#
loop_
_entity.id
_entity.type
_entity.pdbx_description
1 polymer ?
#
loop_
_entity_poly.entity_id
_entity_poly.type
_entity_poly.pdbx_seq_one_letter_code
_entity_poly.pdbx_strand_id
1 'polypeptide(L)' 'MLAVMLSLHEAKEVEYVLKQELESLLYDLQDESVNADVKAILSEQYQCLFNVYTRFAAPSDCMKFCRRKRSN' A
#
# COMPACT_ATOMS: atom_id res chain seq x y z
N MET A 1 13.83 -0.45 13.43
CA MET A 1 13.98 -0.54 11.96
C MET A 1 14.75 -1.79 11.63
N LEU A 2 14.36 -2.52 10.57
CA LEU A 2 15.05 -3.70 10.07
C LEU A 2 15.56 -3.39 8.65
N ALA A 3 16.81 -3.76 8.37
CA ALA A 3 17.34 -3.83 7.01
C ALA A 3 17.16 -5.27 6.50
N VAL A 4 16.86 -5.42 5.21
CA VAL A 4 16.67 -6.73 4.56
C VAL A 4 17.62 -6.78 3.36
N MET A 5 18.41 -7.84 3.24
CA MET A 5 19.18 -8.11 2.02
C MET A 5 18.28 -8.83 1.02
N LEU A 6 18.11 -8.24 -0.15
CA LEU A 6 17.37 -8.80 -1.28
C LEU A 6 18.22 -8.63 -2.53
N SER A 7 18.16 -9.61 -3.42
CA SER A 7 18.63 -9.45 -4.80
C SER A 7 17.74 -8.47 -5.57
N LEU A 8 18.23 -8.00 -6.71
CA LEU A 8 17.44 -7.14 -7.61
C LEU A 8 16.18 -7.83 -8.14
N HIS A 9 16.19 -9.15 -8.25
CA HIS A 9 15.04 -9.92 -8.69
C HIS A 9 13.98 -10.00 -7.58
N GLU A 10 14.39 -10.42 -6.38
CA GLU A 10 13.49 -10.49 -5.21
C GLU A 10 12.91 -9.11 -4.87
N ALA A 11 13.69 -8.03 -4.98
CA ALA A 11 13.19 -6.68 -4.74
C ALA A 11 12.06 -6.29 -5.70
N LYS A 12 12.13 -6.73 -6.97
CA LYS A 12 11.07 -6.49 -7.97
C LYS A 12 9.84 -7.37 -7.72
N GLU A 13 10.03 -8.61 -7.29
CA GLU A 13 8.90 -9.47 -6.92
C GLU A 13 8.18 -8.91 -5.69
N VAL A 14 8.91 -8.42 -4.69
CA VAL A 14 8.36 -7.73 -3.53
C VAL A 14 7.60 -6.47 -3.97
N GLU A 15 8.18 -5.65 -4.84
CA GLU A 15 7.49 -4.48 -5.41
C GLU A 15 6.18 -4.87 -6.09
N TYR A 16 6.19 -5.95 -6.88
CA TYR A 16 5.02 -6.46 -7.59
C TYR A 16 3.92 -6.92 -6.63
N VAL A 17 4.26 -7.72 -5.62
CA VAL A 17 3.29 -8.21 -4.62
C VAL A 17 2.72 -7.05 -3.82
N LEU A 18 3.57 -6.13 -3.36
CA LEU A 18 3.12 -4.95 -2.60
C LEU A 18 2.16 -4.09 -3.43
N LYS A 19 2.44 -3.92 -4.73
CA LYS A 19 1.56 -3.19 -5.65
C LYS A 19 0.19 -3.87 -5.74
N GLN A 20 0.16 -5.19 -5.93
CA GLN A 20 -1.09 -5.95 -6.05
C GLN A 20 -1.94 -5.84 -4.77
N GLU A 21 -1.33 -5.98 -3.59
CA GLU A 21 -2.03 -5.85 -2.31
C GLU A 21 -2.56 -4.42 -2.08
N LEU A 22 -1.80 -3.40 -2.46
CA LEU A 22 -2.27 -2.00 -2.41
C LEU A 22 -3.48 -1.76 -3.31
N GLU A 23 -3.48 -2.34 -4.52
CA GLU A 23 -4.63 -2.27 -5.44
C GLU A 23 -5.86 -2.98 -4.86
N SER A 24 -5.68 -4.16 -4.24
CA SER A 24 -6.77 -4.88 -3.56
C SER A 24 -7.35 -4.08 -2.40
N LEU A 25 -6.51 -3.55 -1.51
CA LEU A 25 -6.97 -2.73 -0.38
C LEU A 25 -7.67 -1.46 -0.83
N LEU A 26 -7.24 -0.85 -1.93
CA LEU A 26 -7.94 0.30 -2.52
C LEU A 26 -9.31 -0.06 -3.05
N TYR A 27 -9.47 -1.27 -3.60
CA TYR A 27 -10.76 -1.78 -4.05
C TYR A 27 -11.70 -1.98 -2.85
N ASP A 28 -11.24 -2.65 -1.80
CA ASP A 28 -12.03 -2.89 -0.58
C ASP A 28 -12.45 -1.58 0.12
N LEU A 29 -11.57 -0.57 0.11
CA LEU A 29 -11.87 0.75 0.68
C LEU A 29 -12.91 1.55 -0.12
N GLN A 30 -13.10 1.24 -1.40
CA GLN A 30 -14.13 1.87 -2.23
C GLN A 30 -15.51 1.23 -2.05
N ASP A 31 -15.58 0.01 -1.55
CA ASP A 31 -16.84 -0.69 -1.32
C ASP A 31 -17.66 -0.01 -0.21
N GLU A 32 -18.84 0.53 -0.57
CA GLU A 32 -19.76 1.22 0.34
C GLU A 32 -20.43 0.29 1.35
N SER A 33 -20.48 -1.02 1.07
CA SER A 33 -21.11 -2.02 1.95
C SER A 33 -20.25 -2.37 3.17
N VAL A 34 -18.96 -2.05 3.15
CA VAL A 34 -18.02 -2.33 4.24
C VAL A 34 -18.25 -1.36 5.41
N ASN A 35 -18.39 -1.92 6.62
CA ASN A 35 -18.57 -1.16 7.86
C ASN A 35 -17.40 -0.19 8.09
N ALA A 36 -17.69 1.00 8.62
CA ALA A 36 -16.74 2.06 8.92
C ALA A 36 -15.56 1.58 9.80
N ASP A 37 -15.82 0.72 10.79
CA ASP A 37 -14.75 0.16 11.65
C ASP A 37 -13.75 -0.68 10.85
N VAL A 38 -14.26 -1.47 9.90
CA VAL A 38 -13.43 -2.29 9.01
C VAL A 38 -12.64 -1.39 8.04
N LYS A 39 -13.27 -0.31 7.53
CA LYS A 39 -12.58 0.68 6.69
C LYS A 39 -11.44 1.39 7.42
N ALA A 40 -11.57 1.63 8.72
CA ALA A 40 -10.48 2.20 9.52
C ALA A 40 -9.28 1.24 9.56
N ILE A 41 -9.52 -0.04 9.84
CA ILE A 41 -8.48 -1.08 9.87
C ILE A 41 -7.81 -1.24 8.49
N LEU A 42 -8.61 -1.32 7.41
CA LEU A 42 -8.09 -1.39 6.04
C LEU A 42 -7.25 -0.16 5.67
N SER A 43 -7.63 1.02 6.16
CA SER A 43 -6.88 2.27 5.94
C SER A 43 -5.53 2.25 6.66
N GLU A 44 -5.48 1.71 7.88
CA GLU A 44 -4.22 1.53 8.62
C GLU A 44 -3.29 0.52 7.93
N GLN A 45 -3.84 -0.63 7.51
CA GLN A 45 -3.11 -1.64 6.75
C GLN A 45 -2.55 -1.07 5.45
N TYR A 46 -3.39 -0.32 4.70
CA TYR A 46 -2.98 0.39 3.49
C TYR A 46 -1.82 1.34 3.75
N GLN A 47 -1.91 2.16 4.80
CA GLN A 47 -0.85 3.12 5.14
C GLN A 47 0.46 2.42 5.51
N CYS A 48 0.39 1.30 6.23
CA CYS A 48 1.55 0.48 6.56
C CYS A 48 2.21 -0.09 5.29
N LEU A 49 1.42 -0.75 4.42
CA LEU A 49 1.88 -1.33 3.16
C LEU A 49 2.46 -0.26 2.23
N PHE A 50 1.82 0.90 2.12
CA PHE A 50 2.30 1.99 1.27
C PHE A 50 3.69 2.47 1.71
N ASN A 51 3.92 2.63 3.01
CA ASN A 51 5.23 3.02 3.54
C ASN A 51 6.34 1.97 3.26
N VAL A 52 5.97 0.70 3.11
CA VAL A 52 6.90 -0.35 2.69
C VAL A 52 7.13 -0.26 1.19
N TYR A 53 6.06 -0.14 0.39
CA TYR A 53 6.11 -0.02 -1.07
C TYR A 53 6.99 1.15 -1.55
N THR A 54 6.93 2.31 -0.89
CA THR A 54 7.77 3.47 -1.24
C THR A 54 9.27 3.22 -1.13
N ARG A 55 9.71 2.13 -0.50
CA ARG A 55 11.13 1.74 -0.42
C ARG A 55 11.61 0.96 -1.64
N PHE A 56 10.68 0.34 -2.36
CA PHE A 56 10.96 -0.51 -3.52
C PHE A 56 10.63 0.21 -4.83
N ALA A 57 9.53 0.96 -4.86
CA ALA A 57 9.02 1.57 -6.06
C ALA A 57 9.62 2.95 -6.36
N ALA A 58 9.61 3.33 -7.63
CA ALA A 58 9.97 4.67 -8.05
C ALA A 58 8.96 5.71 -7.52
N PRO A 59 9.39 6.96 -7.26
CA PRO A 59 8.49 8.02 -6.82
C PRO A 59 7.30 8.26 -7.76
N SER A 60 7.50 8.09 -9.07
CA SER A 60 6.46 8.18 -10.10
C SER A 60 5.33 7.17 -9.91
N ASP A 61 5.66 5.95 -9.49
CA ASP A 61 4.67 4.90 -9.26
C ASP A 61 3.98 5.06 -7.91
N CYS A 62 4.70 5.56 -6.90
CA CYS A 62 4.13 5.92 -5.61
C CYS A 62 3.02 6.98 -5.73
N MET A 63 3.13 7.93 -6.66
CA MET A 63 2.10 8.95 -6.89
C MET A 63 0.72 8.36 -7.23
N LYS A 64 0.66 7.18 -7.85
CA LYS A 64 -0.60 6.50 -8.17
C LYS A 64 -1.35 6.02 -6.92
N PHE A 65 -0.60 5.79 -5.85
CA PHE A 65 -1.10 5.33 -4.55
C PHE A 65 -1.11 6.46 -3.50
N CYS A 66 -0.75 7.69 -3.88
CA CYS A 66 -0.85 8.84 -2.97
C CYS A 66 -2.32 9.21 -2.73
N ARG A 67 -2.92 8.66 -1.67
CA ARG A 67 -4.22 9.13 -1.17
C ARG A 67 -4.04 10.40 -0.33
N ARG A 68 -4.76 11.46 -0.69
CA ARG A 68 -4.92 12.63 0.19
C ARG A 68 -5.66 12.18 1.44
N LYS A 69 -5.02 12.32 2.61
CA LYS A 69 -5.70 12.18 3.89
C LYS A 69 -6.84 13.21 3.90
N ARG A 70 -8.09 12.77 3.86
CA ARG A 70 -9.24 13.67 3.99
C ARG A 70 -9.20 14.14 5.44
N SER A 71 -8.68 15.35 5.67
CA SER A 71 -8.76 16.02 6.97
C SER A 71 -10.24 16.24 7.24
N ASN A 72 -10.78 15.52 8.21
CA ASN A 72 -12.11 15.75 8.77
C ASN A 72 -11.91 16.15 10.23
#